data_AF-A0A3N5TZN4-F1
#
_entry.id   AF-A0A3N5TZN4-F1
#
_cell.length_a   1.000
_cell.length_b   1.000
_cell.length_c   1.000
_cell.angle_alpha   90.00
_cell.angle_beta   90.00
_cell.angle_gamma   90.00
#
_symmetry.space_group_name_H-M   'P 1'
#
loop_
_entity.id
_entity.type
_entity.pdbx_description
1 polymer ?
#
loop_
_entity_poly.entity_id
_entity_poly.type
_entity_poly.pdbx_seq_one_letter_code
_entity_poly.pdbx_strand_id
1 'polypeptide(L)'
;DQRGFTLVEILAVLIIMAIFTTTAIAKYSDIEDTAGRRMLETAVVQLNAHVRHAWFQSAVASGTGSYSYYAGTLGNDVVLTKQQPGKEPKGGTIFLKRDGVRYKLEWYPAPENHPGLFQLGNRTD
;
A
#
# COMPACT_ATOMS: atom_id res chain seq x y z
N ASP A 1 -54.34 -23.55 -2.47
CA ASP A 1 -53.39 -22.41 -2.38
C ASP A 1 -52.40 -22.36 -3.53
N GLN A 2 -52.81 -21.76 -4.66
CA GLN A 2 -51.89 -21.43 -5.75
C GLN A 2 -52.13 -19.99 -6.19
N ARG A 3 -51.79 -19.04 -5.32
CA ARG A 3 -51.53 -17.66 -5.75
C ARG A 3 -50.08 -17.62 -6.21
N GLY A 4 -49.86 -17.95 -7.48
CA GLY A 4 -48.56 -17.79 -8.12
C GLY A 4 -48.12 -16.33 -8.06
N PHE A 5 -46.82 -16.13 -7.88
CA PHE A 5 -46.17 -14.82 -7.93
C PHE A 5 -46.69 -14.02 -9.13
N THR A 6 -47.08 -12.76 -8.89
CA THR A 6 -47.57 -11.89 -9.97
C THR A 6 -46.40 -11.40 -10.82
N LEU A 7 -46.61 -11.20 -12.13
CA LEU A 7 -45.56 -10.69 -13.03
C LEU A 7 -45.02 -9.33 -12.54
N VAL A 8 -45.90 -8.49 -12.00
CA VAL A 8 -45.57 -7.18 -11.42
C VAL A 8 -44.60 -7.31 -10.25
N GLU A 9 -44.74 -8.35 -9.42
CA GLU A 9 -43.88 -8.59 -8.26
C GLU A 9 -42.46 -8.96 -8.68
N ILE A 10 -42.32 -9.81 -9.70
CA ILE A 10 -41.01 -10.14 -10.27
C ILE A 10 -40.38 -8.90 -10.92
N LEU A 11 -41.18 -8.11 -11.64
CA LEU A 11 -40.69 -6.88 -12.29
C LEU A 11 -40.19 -5.86 -11.26
N ALA A 12 -40.90 -5.71 -10.13
CA ALA A 12 -40.47 -4.84 -9.03
C ALA A 12 -39.12 -5.28 -8.44
N VAL A 13 -38.95 -6.59 -8.18
CA VAL A 13 -37.69 -7.14 -7.67
C VAL A 13 -36.56 -6.92 -8.67
N LEU A 14 -36.79 -7.10 -9.97
CA LEU A 14 -35.77 -6.88 -11.00
C LEU A 14 -35.32 -5.42 -11.06
N ILE A 15 -36.24 -4.47 -10.96
CA ILE A 15 -35.90 -3.03 -10.95
C ILE A 15 -35.07 -2.69 -9.71
N ILE A 16 -35.48 -3.16 -8.53
CA ILE A 16 -34.74 -2.92 -7.29
C ILE A 16 -33.34 -3.56 -7.36
N MET A 17 -33.24 -4.80 -7.85
CA MET A 17 -31.96 -5.51 -8.03
C MET A 17 -31.03 -4.79 -9.01
N ALA A 18 -31.57 -4.23 -10.10
CA ALA A 18 -30.78 -3.47 -11.08
C ALA A 18 -30.17 -2.20 -10.47
N ILE A 19 -30.97 -1.46 -9.68
CA ILE A 19 -30.51 -0.25 -8.99
C ILE A 19 -29.48 -0.61 -7.90
N PHE A 20 -29.77 -1.64 -7.10
CA PHE A 20 -28.88 -2.11 -6.04
C PHE A 20 -27.51 -2.55 -6.59
N THR A 21 -27.51 -3.34 -7.67
CA THR A 21 -26.27 -3.83 -8.29
C THR A 21 -25.40 -2.67 -8.78
N THR A 22 -26.00 -1.70 -9.48
CA THR A 22 -25.27 -0.54 -10.03
C THR A 22 -24.64 0.30 -8.92
N THR A 23 -25.39 0.57 -7.85
CA THR A 23 -24.92 1.37 -6.71
C THR A 23 -23.86 0.66 -5.88
N ALA A 24 -23.98 -0.66 -5.69
CA ALA A 24 -22.99 -1.47 -5.00
C ALA A 24 -21.64 -1.50 -5.73
N ILE A 25 -21.64 -1.62 -7.06
CA ILE A 25 -20.41 -1.59 -7.88
C ILE A 25 -19.65 -0.27 -7.71
N ALA A 26 -20.34 0.86 -7.83
CA ALA A 26 -19.72 2.18 -7.68
C ALA A 26 -19.10 2.37 -6.29
N LYS A 27 -19.79 1.90 -5.24
CA LYS A 27 -19.28 1.99 -3.87
C LYS A 27 -18.08 1.09 -3.62
N TYR A 28 -18.10 -0.12 -4.16
CA TYR A 28 -17.03 -1.09 -4.01
C TYR A 28 -15.71 -0.58 -4.62
N SER A 29 -15.78 -0.03 -5.84
CA SER A 29 -14.62 0.56 -6.51
C SER A 29 -13.92 1.66 -5.70
N ASP A 30 -14.68 2.57 -5.10
CA ASP A 30 -14.15 3.67 -4.28
C ASP A 30 -13.44 3.17 -2.99
N ILE A 31 -14.01 2.13 -2.37
CA ILE A 31 -13.41 1.50 -1.20
C ILE A 31 -12.09 0.82 -1.57
N GLU A 32 -12.03 0.12 -2.70
CA GLU A 32 -10.82 -0.56 -3.14
C GLU A 32 -9.67 0.42 -3.43
N ASP A 33 -9.95 1.52 -4.13
CA ASP A 33 -8.95 2.56 -4.42
C ASP A 33 -8.42 3.21 -3.13
N THR A 34 -9.32 3.53 -2.21
CA THR A 34 -8.95 4.11 -0.90
C THR A 34 -8.18 3.11 -0.04
N ALA A 35 -8.58 1.84 -0.05
CA ALA A 35 -7.91 0.78 0.70
C ALA A 35 -6.49 0.53 0.16
N GLY A 36 -6.32 0.50 -1.16
CA GLY A 36 -5.01 0.33 -1.79
C GLY A 36 -4.03 1.43 -1.34
N ARG A 37 -4.46 2.69 -1.34
CA ARG A 37 -3.63 3.79 -0.86
C ARG A 37 -3.29 3.68 0.62
N ARG A 38 -4.25 3.36 1.49
CA ARG A 38 -4.00 3.17 2.94
C ARG A 38 -3.05 2.01 3.23
N MET A 39 -3.13 0.94 2.44
CA MET A 39 -2.18 -0.17 2.54
C MET A 39 -0.77 0.29 2.20
N LEU A 40 -0.59 1.11 1.15
CA LEU A 40 0.72 1.67 0.79
C LEU A 40 1.26 2.63 1.86
N GLU A 41 0.41 3.44 2.48
CA GLU A 41 0.80 4.29 3.62
C GLU A 41 1.30 3.46 4.80
N THR A 42 0.59 2.38 5.12
CA THR A 42 1.01 1.42 6.16
C THR A 42 2.33 0.73 5.79
N ALA A 43 2.50 0.36 4.52
CA ALA A 43 3.72 -0.23 3.99
C ALA A 43 4.91 0.72 4.14
N VAL A 44 4.75 2.02 3.90
CA VAL A 44 5.80 3.03 4.12
C VAL A 44 6.14 3.16 5.61
N VAL A 45 5.16 3.10 6.51
CA VAL A 45 5.42 3.09 7.97
C VAL A 45 6.25 1.87 8.36
N GLN A 46 5.89 0.69 7.87
CA GLN A 46 6.65 -0.54 8.11
C GLN A 46 8.07 -0.46 7.53
N LEU A 47 8.23 0.11 6.33
CA LEU A 47 9.53 0.31 5.70
C LEU A 47 10.42 1.20 6.56
N ASN A 48 9.86 2.29 7.09
CA ASN A 48 10.55 3.17 8.01
C ASN A 48 10.95 2.47 9.31
N ALA A 49 10.12 1.55 9.82
CA ALA A 49 10.50 0.72 10.96
C ALA A 49 11.70 -0.17 10.63
N HIS A 50 11.74 -0.79 9.44
CA HIS A 50 12.89 -1.60 9.00
C HIS A 50 14.17 -0.76 8.84
N VAL A 51 14.07 0.44 8.27
CA VAL A 51 15.19 1.39 8.12
C VAL A 51 15.74 1.77 9.49
N ARG A 52 14.86 2.17 10.42
CA ARG A 52 15.24 2.54 11.79
C ARG A 52 15.89 1.37 12.51
N HIS A 53 15.31 0.18 12.40
CA HIS A 53 15.86 -1.03 13.01
C HIS A 53 17.28 -1.32 12.49
N ALA A 54 17.51 -1.30 11.18
CA ALA A 54 18.83 -1.53 10.59
C ALA A 54 19.87 -0.48 11.04
N TRP A 55 19.46 0.79 11.08
CA TRP A 55 20.29 1.89 11.55
C TRP A 55 20.67 1.74 13.03
N PHE A 56 19.71 1.45 13.90
CA PHE A 56 19.99 1.25 15.33
C PHE A 56 20.87 0.04 15.57
N GLN A 57 20.61 -1.07 14.88
CA GLN A 57 21.39 -2.30 15.04
C GLN A 57 22.87 -2.06 14.71
N SER A 58 23.16 -1.35 13.63
CA SER A 58 24.54 -1.01 13.24
C SER A 58 25.16 0.05 14.14
N ALA A 59 24.39 1.05 14.59
CA ALA A 59 24.85 2.06 15.53
C ALA A 59 25.26 1.43 16.88
N VAL A 60 24.48 0.46 17.38
CA VAL A 60 24.80 -0.29 18.60
C VAL A 60 26.04 -1.16 18.40
N ALA A 61 26.19 -1.80 17.22
CA ALA A 61 27.30 -2.71 16.97
C ALA A 61 28.64 -2.01 16.68
N SER A 62 28.62 -0.82 16.07
CA SER A 62 29.83 -0.16 15.53
C SER A 62 30.03 1.28 16.00
N GLY A 63 29.09 1.85 16.75
CA GLY A 63 29.11 3.26 17.16
C GLY A 63 28.66 4.25 16.07
N THR A 64 28.49 3.80 14.83
CA THR A 64 28.02 4.62 13.69
C THR A 64 26.83 3.95 13.02
N GLY A 65 25.78 4.73 12.76
CA GLY A 65 24.58 4.23 12.10
C GLY A 65 24.78 3.97 10.61
N SER A 66 24.32 2.82 10.15
CA SER A 66 24.44 2.32 8.78
C SER A 66 23.23 1.45 8.40
N TYR A 67 23.06 1.16 7.11
CA TYR A 67 21.95 0.35 6.58
C TYR A 67 22.39 -1.05 6.15
N SER A 68 23.52 -1.56 6.65
CA SER A 68 24.04 -2.91 6.31
C SER A 68 23.03 -4.04 6.60
N TYR A 69 22.12 -3.85 7.55
CA TYR A 69 21.07 -4.82 7.90
C TYR A 69 19.71 -4.52 7.25
N TYR A 70 19.64 -3.54 6.36
CA TYR A 70 18.40 -3.16 5.72
C TYR A 70 17.96 -4.23 4.72
N ALA A 71 16.74 -4.75 4.87
CA ALA A 71 16.23 -5.84 4.03
C ALA A 71 15.61 -5.36 2.70
N GLY A 72 15.12 -4.12 2.61
CA GLY A 72 14.55 -3.58 1.36
C GLY A 72 13.29 -4.27 0.84
N THR A 73 12.57 -5.02 1.68
CA THR A 73 11.34 -5.74 1.32
C THR A 73 10.26 -5.61 2.41
N LEU A 74 8.98 -5.74 2.00
CA LEU A 74 7.78 -5.60 2.84
C LEU A 74 6.82 -6.80 2.70
N GLY A 75 7.31 -7.92 2.16
CA GLY A 75 6.50 -9.10 1.86
C GLY A 75 6.17 -9.23 0.37
N ASN A 76 5.20 -10.09 0.03
CA ASN A 76 4.93 -10.49 -1.35
C ASN A 76 3.96 -9.55 -2.10
N ASP A 77 3.14 -8.80 -1.37
CA ASP A 77 2.05 -8.01 -1.96
C ASP A 77 2.46 -6.57 -2.30
N VAL A 78 3.53 -6.08 -1.66
CA VAL A 78 4.07 -4.73 -1.87
C VAL A 78 5.39 -4.83 -2.62
N VAL A 79 5.47 -4.16 -3.76
CA VAL A 79 6.68 -4.11 -4.57
C VAL A 79 7.35 -2.76 -4.41
N LEU A 80 8.63 -2.79 -4.05
CA LEU A 80 9.50 -1.62 -3.94
C LEU A 80 10.50 -1.64 -5.10
N THR A 81 10.66 -0.53 -5.80
CA THR A 81 11.69 -0.41 -6.83
C THR A 81 12.96 0.21 -6.26
N LYS A 82 14.10 -0.18 -6.81
CA LYS A 82 15.45 0.35 -6.49
C LYS A 82 15.97 0.10 -5.07
N GLN A 83 15.22 -0.59 -4.20
CA GLN A 83 15.76 -1.04 -2.92
C GLN A 83 16.79 -2.15 -3.13
N GLN A 84 17.86 -2.10 -2.36
CA GLN A 84 18.93 -3.09 -2.39
C GLN A 84 19.23 -3.50 -0.94
N PRO A 85 19.13 -4.79 -0.60
CA PRO A 85 19.46 -5.26 0.73
C PRO A 85 20.91 -4.92 1.12
N GLY A 86 21.11 -4.49 2.36
CA GLY A 86 22.42 -4.13 2.92
C GLY A 86 23.07 -2.90 2.31
N LYS A 87 22.33 -2.11 1.52
CA LYS A 87 22.76 -0.82 0.98
C LYS A 87 21.91 0.30 1.54
N GLU A 88 22.40 1.53 1.39
CA GLU A 88 21.63 2.70 1.73
C GLU A 88 20.29 2.71 0.97
N PRO A 89 19.16 2.94 1.68
CA PRO A 89 17.86 3.00 1.04
C PRO A 89 17.82 4.10 -0.03
N LYS A 90 17.03 3.89 -1.08
CA LYS A 90 16.92 4.84 -2.20
C LYS A 90 15.48 5.16 -2.51
N GLY A 91 15.24 6.36 -3.05
CA GLY A 91 13.94 6.70 -3.62
C GLY A 91 13.63 5.80 -4.83
N GLY A 92 12.35 5.63 -5.12
CA GLY A 92 11.87 4.77 -6.19
C GLY A 92 10.36 4.85 -6.33
N THR A 93 9.73 3.71 -6.51
CA THR A 93 8.29 3.56 -6.57
C THR A 93 7.86 2.41 -5.67
N ILE A 94 6.66 2.56 -5.12
CA ILE A 94 5.98 1.53 -4.34
C ILE A 94 4.62 1.26 -4.98
N PHE A 95 4.24 -0.01 -5.09
CA PHE A 95 2.93 -0.40 -5.62
C PHE A 95 2.47 -1.73 -5.05
N LEU A 96 1.15 -1.92 -5.03
CA LEU A 96 0.54 -3.21 -4.73
C LEU A 96 0.59 -4.08 -5.98
N LYS A 97 0.98 -5.34 -5.83
CA LYS A 97 1.07 -6.29 -6.94
C LYS A 97 -0.29 -6.52 -7.62
N ARG A 98 -1.39 -6.46 -6.85
CA ARG A 98 -2.76 -6.64 -7.33
C ARG A 98 -3.20 -5.51 -8.28
N ASP A 99 -2.95 -4.27 -7.88
CA ASP A 99 -3.54 -3.09 -8.53
C ASP A 99 -2.59 -2.50 -9.60
N GLY A 100 -1.28 -2.74 -9.46
CA GLY A 100 -0.25 -2.25 -10.38
C GLY A 100 -0.04 -0.73 -10.35
N VAL A 101 -0.90 0.03 -9.67
CA VAL A 101 -0.83 1.48 -9.54
C VAL A 101 0.42 1.88 -8.76
N ARG A 102 1.28 2.69 -9.39
CA ARG A 102 2.56 3.10 -8.81
C ARG A 102 2.44 4.43 -8.09
N TYR A 103 3.10 4.49 -6.94
CA TYR A 103 3.30 5.71 -6.18
C TYR A 103 4.78 5.98 -6.05
N LYS A 104 5.15 7.26 -6.07
CA LYS A 104 6.53 7.67 -5.84
C LYS A 104 6.88 7.35 -4.38
N LEU A 105 8.03 6.73 -4.19
CA LEU A 105 8.60 6.50 -2.87
C LEU A 105 9.78 7.45 -2.71
N GLU A 106 9.61 8.46 -1.87
CA GLU A 106 10.62 9.49 -1.66
C GLU A 106 11.50 9.11 -0.48
N TRP A 107 12.81 9.14 -0.69
CA TRP A 107 13.80 8.89 0.36
C TRP A 107 14.41 10.21 0.79
N TYR A 108 14.34 10.48 2.10
CA TYR A 108 14.98 11.60 2.74
C TYR A 108 16.15 11.04 3.57
N PRO A 109 17.39 11.10 3.04
CA PRO A 109 18.56 10.70 3.80
C PRO A 109 18.70 11.61 5.01
N ALA A 110 19.18 11.03 6.12
CA ALA A 110 19.40 11.78 7.34
C ALA A 110 20.86 12.20 7.50
N PRO A 111 21.12 13.31 8.21
CA PRO A 111 22.45 13.61 8.75
C PRO A 111 22.90 12.53 9.75
N GLU A 112 24.21 12.50 10.04
CA GLU A 112 24.95 11.43 10.75
C GLU A 112 24.30 10.87 12.03
N ASN A 113 23.40 11.61 12.69
CA ASN A 113 22.89 11.30 14.03
C ASN A 113 21.47 10.67 14.09
N HIS A 114 20.82 10.41 12.96
CA HIS A 114 19.54 9.71 12.94
C HIS A 114 19.32 8.93 11.63
N PRO A 115 18.39 7.96 11.59
CA PRO A 115 18.03 7.32 10.33
C PRO A 115 17.24 8.26 9.41
N GLY A 116 17.37 8.03 8.11
CA GLY A 116 16.55 8.63 7.08
C GLY A 116 15.12 8.09 7.12
N LEU A 117 14.25 8.66 6.28
CA LEU A 117 12.85 8.28 6.23
C LEU A 117 12.33 8.25 4.80
N PHE A 118 11.38 7.35 4.59
CA PHE A 118 10.55 7.28 3.41
C PHE A 118 9.27 8.07 3.59
N GLN A 119 8.83 8.72 2.52
CA GLN A 119 7.49 9.28 2.41
C GLN A 119 6.80 8.76 1.15
N LEU A 120 5.49 8.57 1.25
CA LEU A 120 4.66 8.26 0.11
C LEU A 120 4.41 9.56 -0.68
N GLY A 121 4.91 9.60 -1.91
CA GLY A 121 4.69 10.70 -2.83
C GLY A 121 3.45 10.49 -3.70
N ASN A 122 3.37 11.30 -4.76
CA ASN A 122 2.25 11.26 -5.70
C ASN A 122 2.24 9.97 -6.53
N ARG A 123 1.05 9.65 -7.07
CA ARG A 123 0.89 8.59 -8.08
C ARG A 123 1.82 8.87 -9.26
N THR A 124 2.43 7.81 -9.77
CA THR A 124 3.32 7.81 -10.93
C THR A 124 2.61 7.04 -12.03
N ASP A 125 2.34 7.72 -13.14
CA ASP A 125 1.57 7.19 -14.27
C ASP A 125 2.41 6.18 -15.09
#